data_AF-A0AAD0X6Z3-F1
#
_entry.id   AF-A0AAD0X6Z3-F1
#
_cell.length_a   1.000
_cell.length_b   1.000
_cell.length_c   1.000
_cell.angle_alpha   90.00
_cell.angle_beta   90.00
_cell.angle_gamma   90.00
#
_symmetry.space_group_name_H-M   'P 1'
#
loop_
_entity.id
_entity.type
_entity.pdbx_description
1 polymer ?
#
loop_
_entity_poly.entity_id
_entity_poly.type
_entity_poly.pdbx_seq_one_letter_code
_entity_poly.pdbx_strand_id
1 'polypeptide(L)'
;MEVWWYVMDKRKAAGKDYAAGMKYKDISAKYDVPVGTLKSWRTRDGWKKDASASKKVQPKRKKDAPKVAPKIVNELEANNELTEKQKLFCLFYLQRFNASWAYKKAYGCSYEVALRNGPRMLGNAGVKRQLAKLKKQQRAELYVTANDIASEYAKQAFASLGDVLDYKVHEETVQDTDGNVFLDTDDNPVKKHVADIYLKPSDQIDWSLVQDIHRGKDGLVVKLYDKQKALDSLAKLFYNDGDVAKQKLRKLKFEADIVEAKAHILNDKGDDTETKVSKLLDKIDDAIEGNDDHDN
;
A
#
# COMPACT_ATOMS: atom_id res chain seq x y z
N MET A 1 22.53 64.92 -10.92
CA MET A 1 23.62 64.17 -10.24
C MET A 1 23.22 63.63 -8.86
N GLU A 2 21.95 63.74 -8.43
CA GLU A 2 21.50 63.40 -7.08
C GLU A 2 20.99 61.94 -6.91
N VAL A 3 20.54 61.29 -7.98
CA VAL A 3 19.95 59.94 -7.92
C VAL A 3 20.99 58.85 -7.55
N TRP A 4 22.24 59.02 -7.99
CA TRP A 4 23.31 58.04 -7.75
C TRP A 4 23.80 58.00 -6.30
N TRP A 5 23.84 59.16 -5.62
CA TRP A 5 24.20 59.24 -4.21
C TRP A 5 23.13 58.58 -3.32
N TYR A 6 21.86 58.80 -3.63
CA TYR A 6 20.73 58.23 -2.89
C TYR A 6 20.67 56.69 -2.99
N VAL A 7 20.99 56.11 -4.16
CA VAL A 7 21.01 54.65 -4.37
C VAL A 7 22.19 53.97 -3.67
N MET A 8 23.36 54.61 -3.63
CA MET A 8 24.53 54.09 -2.90
C MET A 8 24.27 54.00 -1.39
N ASP A 9 23.52 54.94 -0.83
CA ASP A 9 23.19 54.97 0.59
C ASP A 9 22.20 53.85 0.98
N LYS A 10 21.13 53.67 0.19
CA LYS A 10 20.16 52.56 0.37
C LYS A 10 20.84 51.19 0.33
N ARG A 11 21.80 51.01 -0.57
CA ARG A 11 22.53 49.74 -0.71
C ARG A 11 23.37 49.43 0.53
N LYS A 12 24.12 50.40 1.06
CA LYS A 12 24.91 50.21 2.29
C LYS A 12 24.01 49.99 3.51
N ALA A 13 22.92 50.73 3.64
CA ALA A 13 21.96 50.59 4.73
C ALA A 13 21.27 49.22 4.73
N ALA A 14 20.80 48.76 3.56
CA ALA A 14 20.23 47.42 3.39
C ALA A 14 21.23 46.29 3.74
N GLY A 15 22.52 46.51 3.49
CA GLY A 15 23.58 45.57 3.86
C GLY A 15 23.77 45.43 5.37
N LYS A 16 23.70 46.55 6.11
CA LYS A 16 23.75 46.53 7.58
C LYS A 16 22.55 45.82 8.18
N ASP A 17 21.34 46.10 7.69
CA ASP A 17 20.13 45.43 8.16
C ASP A 17 20.14 43.92 7.85
N TYR A 18 20.70 43.55 6.69
CA TYR A 18 20.92 42.14 6.35
C TYR A 18 21.92 41.46 7.30
N ALA A 19 23.04 42.12 7.61
CA ALA A 19 24.04 41.63 8.55
C ALA A 19 23.45 41.41 9.96
N ALA A 20 22.60 42.34 10.40
CA ALA A 20 21.82 42.26 11.64
C ALA A 20 20.73 41.18 11.63
N GLY A 21 20.55 40.45 10.52
CA GLY A 21 19.71 39.25 10.43
C GLY A 21 18.32 39.46 9.84
N MET A 22 17.96 40.68 9.43
CA MET A 22 16.65 41.00 8.85
C MET A 22 16.39 40.18 7.56
N LYS A 23 15.12 39.85 7.29
CA LYS A 23 14.75 39.10 6.08
C LYS A 23 14.69 40.04 4.88
N TYR A 24 14.97 39.49 3.69
CA TYR A 24 14.90 40.24 2.44
C TYR A 24 13.54 40.91 2.20
N LYS A 25 12.44 40.30 2.62
CA LYS A 25 11.10 40.87 2.45
C LYS A 25 10.93 42.17 3.25
N ASP A 26 11.46 42.20 4.47
CA ASP A 26 11.34 43.34 5.37
C ASP A 26 12.29 44.48 4.92
N ILE A 27 13.52 44.12 4.50
CA ILE A 27 14.47 45.08 3.91
C ILE A 27 13.90 45.66 2.61
N SER A 28 13.25 44.84 1.79
CA SER A 28 12.65 45.26 0.52
C SER A 28 11.56 46.30 0.74
N ALA A 29 10.68 46.08 1.72
CA ALA A 29 9.65 47.04 2.10
C ALA A 29 10.24 48.32 2.72
N LYS A 30 11.29 48.20 3.55
CA LYS A 30 11.90 49.34 4.25
C LYS A 30 12.60 50.34 3.32
N TYR A 31 13.30 49.84 2.30
CA TYR A 31 14.08 50.70 1.39
C TYR A 31 13.41 50.92 0.02
N ASP A 32 12.25 50.31 -0.18
CA ASP A 32 11.54 50.23 -1.46
C ASP A 32 12.45 49.70 -2.58
N VAL A 33 13.10 48.56 -2.31
CA VAL A 33 14.03 47.91 -3.23
C VAL A 33 13.54 46.50 -3.50
N PRO A 34 13.37 46.07 -4.77
CA PRO A 34 12.95 44.70 -5.06
C PRO A 34 13.88 43.65 -4.45
N VAL A 35 13.30 42.56 -3.93
CA VAL A 35 14.07 41.46 -3.31
C VAL A 35 15.14 40.90 -4.26
N GLY A 36 14.89 40.87 -5.57
CA GLY A 36 15.88 40.45 -6.57
C GLY A 36 17.13 41.34 -6.58
N THR A 37 16.94 42.65 -6.44
CA THR A 37 18.02 43.64 -6.36
C THR A 37 18.84 43.47 -5.08
N LEU A 38 18.19 43.24 -3.94
CA LEU A 38 18.88 42.95 -2.67
C LEU A 38 19.74 41.68 -2.76
N LYS A 39 19.25 40.63 -3.44
CA LYS A 39 20.04 39.41 -3.68
C LYS A 39 21.26 39.69 -4.57
N SER A 40 21.10 40.50 -5.61
CA SER A 40 22.21 40.91 -6.48
C SER A 40 23.27 41.71 -5.70
N TRP A 41 22.85 42.67 -4.88
CA TRP A 41 23.76 43.45 -4.02
C TRP A 41 24.50 42.57 -3.02
N ARG A 42 23.80 41.64 -2.36
CA ARG A 42 24.42 40.69 -1.43
C ARG A 42 25.51 39.85 -2.08
N THR A 43 25.33 39.44 -3.35
CA THR A 43 26.35 38.71 -4.11
C THR A 43 27.51 39.62 -4.53
N ARG A 44 27.23 40.82 -5.06
CA ARG A 44 28.24 41.76 -5.55
C ARG A 44 29.12 42.33 -4.43
N ASP A 45 28.53 42.61 -3.26
CA ASP A 45 29.21 43.24 -2.12
C ASP A 45 29.56 42.24 -1.00
N GLY A 46 29.28 40.94 -1.21
CA GLY A 46 29.65 39.88 -0.28
C GLY A 46 29.02 39.98 1.11
N TRP A 47 27.75 40.40 1.23
CA TRP A 47 27.12 40.57 2.55
C TRP A 47 27.01 39.23 3.32
N LYS A 48 27.50 39.24 4.56
CA LYS A 48 27.44 38.12 5.51
C LYS A 48 26.52 38.48 6.67
N LYS A 49 25.87 37.46 7.26
CA LYS A 49 25.11 37.63 8.51
C LYS A 49 26.05 37.52 9.69
N ASP A 50 25.84 38.35 10.70
CA ASP A 50 26.58 38.24 11.94
C ASP A 50 26.21 36.93 12.65
N ALA A 51 27.21 36.23 13.18
CA ALA A 51 27.04 34.91 13.76
C ALA A 51 26.04 34.88 14.94
N SER A 52 25.85 36.02 15.61
CA SER A 52 24.87 36.21 16.69
C SER A 52 23.43 36.42 16.21
N ALA A 53 23.21 36.79 14.94
CA ALA A 53 21.89 37.04 14.36
C ALA A 53 21.21 35.78 13.77
N SER A 54 21.87 34.62 13.90
CA SER A 54 21.34 33.30 13.52
C SER A 54 20.27 32.81 14.51
N LYS A 55 19.13 33.52 14.63
CA LYS A 55 17.92 32.89 15.18
C LYS A 55 17.44 31.83 14.17
N LYS A 56 17.28 30.58 14.61
CA LYS A 56 16.68 29.50 13.79
C LYS A 56 15.23 29.88 13.42
N VAL A 57 15.05 30.56 12.28
CA VAL A 57 13.73 31.00 11.79
C VAL A 57 13.13 29.99 10.80
N GLN A 58 13.14 28.71 11.16
CA GLN A 58 12.21 27.77 10.53
C GLN A 58 10.94 27.72 11.39
N PRO A 59 9.77 28.14 10.88
CA PRO A 59 8.53 27.89 11.59
C PRO A 59 8.36 26.38 11.72
N LYS A 60 8.29 25.87 12.95
CA LYS A 60 7.82 24.51 13.19
C LYS A 60 6.41 24.44 12.62
N ARG A 61 6.22 23.70 11.52
CA ARG A 61 4.89 23.34 11.04
C ARG A 61 4.14 22.70 12.21
N LYS A 62 3.04 23.30 12.66
CA LYS A 62 2.06 22.57 13.47
C LYS A 62 1.53 21.46 12.56
N LYS A 63 1.94 20.22 12.84
CA LYS A 63 1.28 19.06 12.27
C LYS A 63 -0.01 18.92 13.05
N ASP A 64 -1.10 19.45 12.50
CA ASP A 64 -2.44 19.01 12.85
C ASP A 64 -2.61 17.58 12.29
N ALA A 65 -1.91 16.64 12.91
CA ALA A 65 -2.14 15.23 12.73
C ALA A 65 -3.48 14.87 13.40
N PRO A 66 -4.24 13.91 12.86
CA PRO A 66 -5.53 13.52 13.43
C PRO A 66 -5.39 13.21 14.92
N LYS A 67 -6.43 13.59 15.69
CA LYS A 67 -6.55 13.53 17.17
C LYS A 67 -6.43 12.11 17.79
N VAL A 68 -5.93 11.13 17.05
CA VAL A 68 -5.59 9.75 17.48
C VAL A 68 -4.31 9.74 18.33
N ALA A 69 -3.30 10.52 17.95
CA ALA A 69 -2.04 10.64 18.69
C ALA A 69 -2.18 11.13 20.16
N PRO A 70 -2.99 12.16 20.49
CA PRO A 70 -3.03 12.70 21.85
C PRO A 70 -3.54 11.72 22.91
N LYS A 71 -4.53 10.86 22.62
CA LYS A 71 -5.03 9.94 23.66
C LYS A 71 -4.04 8.81 23.97
N ILE A 72 -3.37 8.26 22.95
CA ILE A 72 -2.32 7.24 23.11
C ILE A 72 -1.13 7.80 23.91
N VAL A 73 -0.77 9.06 23.64
CA VAL A 73 0.31 9.76 24.36
C VAL A 73 -0.08 10.02 25.81
N ASN A 74 -1.29 10.51 26.09
CA ASN A 74 -1.76 10.76 27.46
C ASN A 74 -1.80 9.48 28.32
N GLU A 75 -2.29 8.36 27.77
CA GLU A 75 -2.31 7.05 28.47
C GLU A 75 -0.90 6.51 28.76
N LEU A 76 0.06 6.77 27.86
CA LEU A 76 1.47 6.43 28.07
C LEU A 76 2.14 7.31 29.13
N GLU A 77 1.88 8.62 29.09
CA GLU A 77 2.43 9.59 30.03
C GLU A 77 1.95 9.31 31.46
N ALA A 78 0.66 8.98 31.63
CA ALA A 78 0.05 8.65 32.92
C ALA A 78 0.54 7.32 33.54
N ASN A 79 1.26 6.48 32.79
CA ASN A 79 1.74 5.21 33.31
C ASN A 79 3.05 5.39 34.11
N ASN A 80 2.97 5.26 35.43
CA ASN A 80 4.13 5.39 36.32
C ASN A 80 4.93 4.07 36.50
N GLU A 81 4.44 2.94 35.99
CA GLU A 81 5.13 1.64 36.08
C GLU A 81 6.27 1.51 35.05
N LEU A 82 6.22 2.29 33.97
CA LEU A 82 7.16 2.24 32.86
C LEU A 82 8.17 3.40 32.94
N THR A 83 9.43 3.08 32.68
CA THR A 83 10.45 4.10 32.46
C THR A 83 10.17 4.88 31.17
N GLU A 84 10.66 6.12 31.08
CA GLU A 84 10.50 6.96 29.89
C GLU A 84 11.00 6.29 28.60
N LYS A 85 12.10 5.52 28.68
CA LYS A 85 12.59 4.75 27.53
C LYS A 85 11.64 3.62 27.13
N GLN A 86 11.01 2.95 28.08
CA GLN A 86 10.01 1.91 27.79
C GLN A 86 8.71 2.52 27.23
N LYS A 87 8.30 3.70 27.70
CA LYS A 87 7.18 4.46 27.11
C LYS A 87 7.48 4.84 25.66
N LEU A 88 8.66 5.39 25.39
CA LEU A 88 9.13 5.70 24.03
C LEU A 88 9.19 4.45 23.15
N PHE A 89 9.65 3.32 23.70
CA PHE A 89 9.65 2.04 22.99
C PHE A 89 8.23 1.64 22.57
N CYS A 90 7.25 1.73 23.47
CA CYS A 90 5.85 1.43 23.14
C CYS A 90 5.33 2.34 22.02
N LEU A 91 5.61 3.64 22.09
CA LEU A 91 5.20 4.62 21.08
C LEU A 91 5.79 4.30 19.70
N PHE A 92 7.10 4.07 19.62
CA PHE A 92 7.76 3.74 18.35
C PHE A 92 7.32 2.37 17.82
N TYR A 93 7.07 1.40 18.70
CA TYR A 93 6.61 0.09 18.30
C TYR A 93 5.23 0.17 17.63
N LEU A 94 4.28 0.94 18.17
CA LEU A 94 2.96 1.12 17.57
C LEU A 94 2.99 1.81 16.20
N GLN A 95 4.04 2.57 15.90
CA GLN A 95 4.17 3.25 14.61
C GLN A 95 4.51 2.29 13.45
N ARG A 96 5.30 1.24 13.71
CA ARG A 96 5.88 0.38 12.64
C ARG A 96 5.82 -1.12 12.90
N PHE A 97 5.34 -1.52 14.07
CA PHE A 97 5.33 -2.91 14.55
C PHE A 97 6.69 -3.62 14.44
N ASN A 98 7.78 -2.85 14.56
CA ASN A 98 9.15 -3.33 14.46
C ASN A 98 9.90 -3.09 15.78
N ALA A 99 10.20 -4.18 16.49
CA ALA A 99 10.79 -4.14 17.82
C ALA A 99 12.23 -3.60 17.82
N SER A 100 13.07 -4.05 16.90
CA SER A 100 14.46 -3.61 16.78
C SER A 100 14.54 -2.12 16.43
N TRP A 101 13.69 -1.65 15.52
CA TRP A 101 13.60 -0.24 15.17
C TRP A 101 13.13 0.62 16.35
N ALA A 102 12.09 0.18 17.06
CA ALA A 102 11.56 0.88 18.22
C ALA A 102 12.58 0.97 19.35
N TYR A 103 13.30 -0.11 19.63
CA TYR A 103 14.35 -0.16 20.65
C TYR A 103 15.50 0.78 20.30
N LYS A 104 15.99 0.72 19.05
CA LYS A 104 17.04 1.62 18.57
C LYS A 104 16.67 3.09 18.76
N LYS A 105 15.40 3.45 18.48
CA LYS A 105 14.90 4.82 18.63
C LYS A 105 14.72 5.24 20.08
N ALA A 106 14.19 4.37 20.94
CA ALA A 106 13.95 4.68 22.34
C ALA A 106 15.24 4.73 23.19
N TYR A 107 16.21 3.87 22.88
CA TYR A 107 17.44 3.71 23.68
C TYR A 107 18.68 4.35 23.05
N GLY A 108 18.63 4.79 21.79
CA GLY A 108 19.74 5.45 21.12
C GLY A 108 20.96 4.55 20.92
N CYS A 109 20.78 3.24 20.77
CA CYS A 109 21.86 2.26 20.67
C CYS A 109 22.23 1.87 19.22
N SER A 110 23.25 1.02 19.07
CA SER A 110 23.58 0.43 17.77
C SER A 110 22.48 -0.51 17.28
N TYR A 111 22.55 -0.86 15.99
CA TYR A 111 21.60 -1.79 15.40
C TYR A 111 21.75 -3.20 15.98
N GLU A 112 22.98 -3.70 16.21
CA GLU A 112 23.20 -5.05 16.75
C GLU A 112 22.60 -5.19 18.16
N VAL A 113 22.77 -4.17 19.00
CA VAL A 113 22.19 -4.13 20.34
C VAL A 113 20.67 -4.12 20.26
N ALA A 114 20.09 -3.31 19.37
CA ALA A 114 18.65 -3.22 19.21
C ALA A 114 18.03 -4.51 18.69
N LEU A 115 18.72 -5.22 17.80
CA LEU A 115 18.28 -6.50 17.25
C LEU A 115 18.12 -7.57 18.34
N ARG A 116 19.04 -7.61 19.31
CA ARG A 116 18.99 -8.57 20.43
C ARG A 116 17.99 -8.17 21.51
N ASN A 117 17.86 -6.88 21.81
CA ASN A 117 17.06 -6.40 22.94
C ASN A 117 15.63 -6.00 22.58
N GLY A 118 15.36 -5.62 21.33
CA GLY A 118 14.01 -5.23 20.87
C GLY A 118 12.98 -6.33 21.11
N PRO A 119 13.18 -7.56 20.61
CA PRO A 119 12.28 -8.68 20.88
C PRO A 119 12.15 -9.00 22.37
N ARG A 120 13.26 -8.94 23.14
CA ARG A 120 13.24 -9.16 24.60
C ARG A 120 12.38 -8.12 25.32
N MET A 121 12.37 -6.88 24.86
CA MET A 121 11.55 -5.81 25.44
C MET A 121 10.05 -6.07 25.30
N LEU A 122 9.61 -6.76 24.24
CA LEU A 122 8.21 -7.19 24.09
C LEU A 122 7.79 -8.24 25.15
N GLY A 123 8.76 -8.95 25.72
CA GLY A 123 8.55 -9.91 26.81
C GLY A 123 8.45 -9.28 28.21
N ASN A 124 8.84 -8.01 28.37
CA ASN A 124 8.73 -7.32 29.66
C ASN A 124 7.25 -7.17 30.05
N ALA A 125 6.88 -7.62 31.25
CA ALA A 125 5.49 -7.68 31.70
C ALA A 125 4.77 -6.32 31.66
N GLY A 126 5.44 -5.23 32.09
CA GLY A 126 4.88 -3.88 32.07
C GLY A 126 4.66 -3.37 30.64
N VAL A 127 5.66 -3.55 29.77
CA VAL A 127 5.59 -3.16 28.34
C VAL A 127 4.49 -3.95 27.63
N LYS A 128 4.39 -5.26 27.87
CA LYS A 128 3.36 -6.12 27.29
C LYS A 128 1.95 -5.67 27.69
N ARG A 129 1.72 -5.37 28.98
CA ARG A 129 0.44 -4.85 29.47
C ARG A 129 0.09 -3.51 28.82
N GLN A 130 1.04 -2.58 28.74
CA GLN A 130 0.80 -1.26 28.13
C GLN A 130 0.51 -1.38 26.63
N LEU A 131 1.30 -2.15 25.88
CA LEU A 131 1.04 -2.39 24.46
C LEU A 131 -0.33 -3.03 24.22
N ALA A 132 -0.78 -3.94 25.09
CA ALA A 132 -2.12 -4.52 24.98
C ALA A 132 -3.23 -3.46 25.16
N LYS A 133 -3.11 -2.58 26.15
CA LYS A 133 -4.04 -1.45 26.36
C LYS A 133 -4.07 -0.51 25.16
N LEU A 134 -2.89 -0.06 24.70
CA LEU A 134 -2.78 0.88 23.59
C LEU A 134 -3.31 0.29 22.27
N LYS A 135 -3.03 -1.00 21.99
CA LYS A 135 -3.61 -1.70 20.82
C LYS A 135 -5.12 -1.80 20.93
N LYS A 136 -5.68 -2.07 22.12
CA LYS A 136 -7.14 -2.10 22.32
C LYS A 136 -7.77 -0.74 22.02
N GLN A 137 -7.15 0.34 22.51
CA GLN A 137 -7.61 1.70 22.26
C GLN A 137 -7.50 2.08 20.78
N GLN A 138 -6.36 1.79 20.13
CA GLN A 138 -6.17 2.03 18.71
C GLN A 138 -7.21 1.30 17.85
N ARG A 139 -7.53 0.04 18.18
CA ARG A 139 -8.61 -0.71 17.50
C ARG A 139 -9.97 -0.04 17.68
N ALA A 140 -10.31 0.37 18.91
CA ALA A 140 -11.57 1.05 19.19
C ALA A 140 -11.71 2.37 18.42
N GLU A 141 -10.60 3.08 18.17
CA GLU A 141 -10.60 4.38 17.49
C GLU A 141 -10.52 4.26 15.96
N LEU A 142 -10.05 3.12 15.43
CA LEU A 142 -10.06 2.83 13.99
C LEU A 142 -11.46 2.49 13.46
N TYR A 143 -12.43 2.16 14.33
CA TYR A 143 -13.77 1.66 13.96
C TYR A 143 -13.76 0.45 13.01
N VAL A 144 -12.62 -0.23 12.85
CA VAL A 144 -12.46 -1.44 12.05
C VAL A 144 -12.63 -2.64 12.97
N THR A 145 -13.64 -3.46 12.67
CA THR A 145 -13.94 -4.72 13.34
C THR A 145 -13.34 -5.91 12.60
N ALA A 146 -13.33 -7.08 13.24
CA ALA A 146 -12.94 -8.32 12.56
C ALA A 146 -13.87 -8.63 11.37
N ASN A 147 -15.15 -8.24 11.46
CA ASN A 147 -16.12 -8.40 10.37
C ASN A 147 -15.81 -7.49 9.19
N ASP A 148 -15.31 -6.27 9.42
CA ASP A 148 -14.92 -5.37 8.34
C ASP A 148 -13.71 -5.95 7.57
N ILE A 149 -12.72 -6.48 8.28
CA ILE A 149 -11.56 -7.16 7.67
C ILE A 149 -12.01 -8.43 6.93
N ALA A 150 -12.91 -9.23 7.53
CA ALA A 150 -13.46 -10.42 6.89
C ALA A 150 -14.28 -10.06 5.63
N SER A 151 -15.02 -8.95 5.65
CA SER A 151 -15.77 -8.45 4.50
C SER A 151 -14.85 -8.06 3.35
N GLU A 152 -13.73 -7.40 3.62
CA GLU A 152 -12.74 -7.06 2.59
C GLU A 152 -12.08 -8.31 1.98
N TYR A 153 -11.68 -9.28 2.80
CA TYR A 153 -11.19 -10.56 2.26
C TYR A 153 -12.29 -11.33 1.50
N ALA A 154 -13.54 -11.26 1.93
CA ALA A 154 -14.65 -11.88 1.22
C ALA A 154 -14.84 -11.25 -0.16
N LYS A 155 -14.81 -9.93 -0.26
CA LYS A 155 -14.89 -9.24 -1.56
C LYS A 155 -13.79 -9.70 -2.51
N GLN A 156 -12.54 -9.77 -2.03
CA GLN A 156 -11.41 -10.25 -2.84
C GLN A 156 -11.53 -11.74 -3.21
N ALA A 157 -11.98 -12.57 -2.28
CA ALA A 157 -12.17 -14.01 -2.47
C ALA A 157 -13.29 -14.35 -3.46
N PHE A 158 -14.32 -13.52 -3.55
CA PHE A 158 -15.47 -13.76 -4.41
C PHE A 158 -15.50 -12.87 -5.66
N ALA A 159 -14.53 -11.97 -5.82
CA ALA A 159 -14.38 -11.14 -7.00
C ALA A 159 -14.18 -11.98 -8.27
N SER A 160 -14.79 -11.52 -9.36
CA SER A 160 -14.62 -12.07 -10.70
C SER A 160 -14.10 -11.01 -11.66
N LEU A 161 -13.35 -11.42 -12.68
CA LEU A 161 -12.95 -10.52 -13.77
C LEU A 161 -14.17 -9.92 -14.48
N GLY A 162 -15.30 -10.64 -14.49
CA GLY A 162 -16.57 -10.15 -15.03
C GLY A 162 -17.16 -8.96 -14.26
N ASP A 163 -16.68 -8.65 -13.05
CA ASP A 163 -17.09 -7.45 -12.31
C ASP A 163 -16.39 -6.19 -12.83
N VAL A 164 -15.28 -6.36 -13.56
CA VAL A 164 -14.41 -5.28 -14.04
C VAL A 164 -14.42 -5.16 -15.56
N LEU A 165 -14.64 -6.27 -16.26
CA LEU A 165 -14.55 -6.37 -17.71
C LEU A 165 -15.90 -6.63 -18.37
N ASP A 166 -16.07 -6.04 -19.55
CA ASP A 166 -17.07 -6.41 -20.56
C ASP A 166 -16.35 -6.99 -21.78
N TYR A 167 -17.03 -7.83 -22.56
CA TYR A 167 -16.49 -8.30 -23.82
C TYR A 167 -17.55 -8.32 -24.92
N LYS A 168 -17.12 -8.14 -26.16
CA LYS A 168 -17.95 -8.31 -27.36
C LYS A 168 -17.33 -9.38 -28.24
N VAL A 169 -18.17 -10.24 -28.80
CA VAL A 169 -17.73 -11.29 -29.71
C VAL A 169 -18.25 -10.97 -31.11
N HIS A 170 -17.36 -11.00 -32.09
CA HIS A 170 -17.71 -10.88 -33.50
C HIS A 170 -16.98 -11.93 -34.33
N GLU A 171 -17.52 -12.20 -35.52
CA GLU A 171 -16.91 -13.11 -36.49
C GLU A 171 -16.02 -12.32 -37.45
N GLU A 172 -14.79 -12.80 -37.64
CA GLU A 172 -13.89 -12.29 -38.67
C GLU A 172 -13.51 -13.43 -39.61
N THR A 173 -13.44 -13.16 -40.91
CA THR A 173 -12.86 -14.11 -41.86
C THR A 173 -11.37 -14.20 -41.63
N VAL A 174 -10.85 -15.43 -41.57
CA VAL A 174 -9.42 -15.68 -41.48
C VAL A 174 -8.78 -15.23 -42.79
N GLN A 175 -7.70 -14.45 -42.70
CA GLN A 175 -6.92 -14.01 -43.86
C GLN A 175 -5.52 -14.63 -43.81
N ASP A 176 -5.00 -15.00 -44.97
CA ASP A 176 -3.60 -15.45 -45.13
C ASP A 176 -2.63 -14.24 -45.07
N THR A 177 -1.35 -14.53 -45.01
CA THR A 177 -0.21 -13.60 -44.95
C THR A 177 -0.24 -12.53 -46.04
N ASP A 178 -0.88 -12.84 -47.18
CA ASP A 178 -1.05 -11.95 -48.33
C ASP A 178 -2.40 -11.20 -48.36
N GLY A 179 -3.24 -11.35 -47.32
CA GLY A 179 -4.53 -10.65 -47.17
C GLY A 179 -5.73 -11.31 -47.85
N ASN A 180 -5.55 -12.49 -48.47
CA ASN A 180 -6.63 -13.25 -49.09
C ASN A 180 -7.46 -14.02 -48.05
N VAL A 181 -8.77 -14.16 -48.28
CA VAL A 181 -9.67 -14.92 -47.40
C VAL A 181 -9.29 -16.41 -47.43
N PHE A 182 -9.08 -16.99 -46.27
CA PHE A 182 -8.77 -18.41 -46.11
C PHE A 182 -10.06 -19.23 -46.32
N LEU A 183 -10.04 -20.15 -47.28
CA LEU A 183 -11.16 -21.01 -47.64
C LEU A 183 -10.97 -22.43 -47.06
N ASP A 184 -12.06 -23.10 -46.71
CA ASP A 184 -12.05 -24.50 -46.30
C ASP A 184 -11.99 -25.46 -47.49
N THR A 185 -12.09 -26.78 -47.23
CA THR A 185 -12.05 -27.82 -48.27
C THR A 185 -13.23 -27.75 -49.25
N ASP A 186 -14.28 -27.01 -48.91
CA ASP A 186 -15.50 -26.82 -49.69
C ASP A 186 -15.62 -25.39 -50.27
N ASP A 187 -14.51 -24.66 -50.38
CA ASP A 187 -14.42 -23.27 -50.87
C ASP A 187 -15.21 -22.23 -50.05
N ASN A 188 -15.56 -22.51 -48.79
CA ASN A 188 -16.24 -21.54 -47.92
C ASN A 188 -15.24 -20.73 -47.07
N PRO A 189 -15.50 -19.42 -46.84
CA PRO A 189 -14.68 -18.60 -45.95
C PRO A 189 -14.62 -19.15 -44.52
N VAL A 190 -13.41 -19.42 -44.04
CA VAL A 190 -13.19 -19.80 -42.64
C VAL A 190 -13.37 -18.57 -41.76
N LYS A 191 -14.23 -18.69 -40.75
CA LYS A 191 -14.49 -17.63 -39.77
C LYS A 191 -13.84 -17.98 -38.42
N LYS A 192 -13.26 -16.98 -37.76
CA LYS A 192 -12.81 -17.05 -36.38
C LYS A 192 -13.72 -16.17 -35.50
N HIS A 193 -13.99 -16.62 -34.29
CA HIS A 193 -14.61 -15.78 -33.27
C HIS A 193 -13.52 -14.97 -32.56
N VAL A 194 -13.61 -13.64 -32.63
CA VAL A 194 -12.72 -12.73 -31.94
C VAL A 194 -13.50 -12.08 -30.80
N ALA A 195 -12.87 -12.02 -29.61
CA ALA A 195 -13.44 -11.38 -28.43
C ALA A 195 -12.66 -10.10 -28.11
N ASP A 196 -13.32 -8.95 -28.25
CA ASP A 196 -12.78 -7.67 -27.81
C ASP A 196 -13.15 -7.43 -26.35
N ILE A 197 -12.13 -7.19 -25.52
CA ILE A 197 -12.27 -7.01 -24.07
C ILE A 197 -12.15 -5.53 -23.72
N TYR A 198 -13.10 -5.02 -22.93
CA TYR A 198 -13.17 -3.64 -22.48
C TYR A 198 -13.32 -3.57 -20.95
N LEU A 199 -12.93 -2.44 -20.37
CA LEU A 199 -13.30 -2.14 -18.98
C LEU A 199 -14.74 -1.65 -18.93
N LYS A 200 -15.44 -2.01 -17.86
CA LYS A 200 -16.68 -1.35 -17.49
C LYS A 200 -16.46 0.14 -17.19
N PRO A 201 -17.53 0.96 -17.19
CA PRO A 201 -17.46 2.33 -16.73
C PRO A 201 -16.82 2.43 -15.34
N SER A 202 -15.94 3.42 -15.15
CA SER A 202 -15.08 3.52 -13.96
C SER A 202 -15.84 3.63 -12.64
N ASP A 203 -17.08 4.12 -12.67
CA ASP A 203 -18.01 4.25 -11.55
C ASP A 203 -18.72 2.95 -11.19
N GLN A 204 -18.66 1.94 -12.06
CA GLN A 204 -19.22 0.60 -11.84
C GLN A 204 -18.17 -0.41 -11.37
N ILE A 205 -16.89 -0.02 -11.33
CA ILE A 205 -15.77 -0.86 -10.94
C ILE A 205 -15.41 -0.60 -9.47
N ASP A 206 -15.42 -1.65 -8.65
CA ASP A 206 -14.78 -1.60 -7.33
C ASP A 206 -13.26 -1.78 -7.47
N TRP A 207 -12.55 -0.66 -7.52
CA TRP A 207 -11.09 -0.62 -7.67
C TRP A 207 -10.33 -1.26 -6.51
N SER A 208 -10.97 -1.53 -5.36
CA SER A 208 -10.32 -2.24 -4.25
C SER A 208 -9.97 -3.71 -4.59
N LEU A 209 -10.58 -4.26 -5.65
CA LEU A 209 -10.40 -5.64 -6.09
C LEU A 209 -9.30 -5.80 -7.15
N VAL A 210 -8.89 -4.70 -7.79
CA VAL A 210 -7.89 -4.68 -8.87
C VAL A 210 -6.49 -4.57 -8.28
N GLN A 211 -5.66 -5.57 -8.55
CA GLN A 211 -4.25 -5.59 -8.15
C GLN A 211 -3.36 -4.81 -9.12
N ASP A 212 -3.60 -4.98 -10.42
CA ASP A 212 -2.81 -4.31 -11.47
C ASP A 212 -3.65 -4.10 -12.74
N ILE A 213 -3.38 -3.01 -13.44
CA ILE A 213 -4.02 -2.65 -14.70
C ILE A 213 -3.05 -1.88 -15.60
N HIS A 214 -2.82 -2.39 -16.80
CA HIS A 214 -1.97 -1.74 -17.79
C HIS A 214 -2.31 -2.18 -19.22
N ARG A 215 -1.68 -1.54 -20.20
CA ARG A 215 -1.80 -1.91 -21.62
C ARG A 215 -0.50 -2.56 -22.08
N GLY A 216 -0.55 -3.85 -22.34
CA GLY A 216 0.56 -4.65 -22.86
C GLY A 216 0.65 -4.58 -24.39
N LYS A 217 1.56 -5.38 -24.96
CA LYS A 217 1.76 -5.49 -26.41
C LYS A 217 0.51 -5.98 -27.14
N ASP A 218 -0.23 -6.89 -26.50
CA ASP A 218 -1.37 -7.59 -27.08
C ASP A 218 -2.73 -7.05 -26.58
N GLY A 219 -2.74 -5.97 -25.78
CA GLY A 219 -3.98 -5.32 -25.35
C GLY A 219 -4.05 -4.99 -23.86
N LEU A 220 -5.28 -4.86 -23.35
CA LEU A 220 -5.57 -4.55 -21.96
C LEU A 220 -5.24 -5.76 -21.06
N VAL A 221 -4.48 -5.52 -20.00
CA VAL A 221 -4.18 -6.51 -18.96
C VAL A 221 -4.78 -6.03 -17.64
N VAL A 222 -5.63 -6.86 -17.04
CA VAL A 222 -6.23 -6.62 -15.72
C VAL A 222 -5.95 -7.82 -14.84
N LYS A 223 -5.46 -7.55 -13.63
CA LYS A 223 -5.19 -8.56 -12.62
C LYS A 223 -5.95 -8.22 -11.35
N LEU A 224 -6.69 -9.18 -10.82
CA LEU A 224 -7.34 -9.07 -9.50
C LEU A 224 -6.42 -9.58 -8.40
N TYR A 225 -6.72 -9.23 -7.15
CA TYR A 225 -6.05 -9.84 -6.01
C TYR A 225 -6.25 -11.36 -5.96
N ASP A 226 -5.29 -12.04 -5.36
CA ASP A 226 -5.22 -13.49 -5.29
C ASP A 226 -6.37 -14.07 -4.45
N LYS A 227 -7.32 -14.71 -5.13
CA LYS A 227 -8.51 -15.31 -4.55
C LYS A 227 -8.19 -16.38 -3.51
N GLN A 228 -7.23 -17.27 -3.78
CA GLN A 228 -6.87 -18.35 -2.85
C GLN A 228 -6.27 -17.77 -1.57
N LYS A 229 -5.41 -16.75 -1.66
CA LYS A 229 -4.86 -16.07 -0.48
C LYS A 229 -5.91 -15.31 0.32
N ALA A 230 -6.88 -14.70 -0.34
CA ALA A 230 -8.00 -14.05 0.33
C ALA A 230 -8.86 -15.07 1.09
N LEU A 231 -9.17 -16.21 0.46
CA LEU A 231 -9.87 -17.33 1.10
C LEU A 231 -9.09 -17.90 2.29
N ASP A 232 -7.77 -18.10 2.17
CA ASP A 232 -6.94 -18.58 3.28
C ASP A 232 -6.89 -17.58 4.44
N SER A 233 -6.89 -16.29 4.16
CA SER A 233 -6.90 -15.23 5.18
C SER A 233 -8.25 -15.15 5.90
N LEU A 234 -9.34 -15.25 5.13
CA LEU A 234 -10.70 -15.32 5.61
C LEU A 234 -10.92 -16.58 6.46
N ALA A 235 -10.44 -17.73 5.99
CA ALA A 235 -10.44 -18.99 6.71
C ALA A 235 -9.80 -18.88 8.09
N LYS A 236 -8.60 -18.29 8.17
CA LYS A 236 -7.87 -18.09 9.44
C LYS A 236 -8.65 -17.23 10.44
N LEU A 237 -9.47 -16.29 9.97
CA LEU A 237 -10.36 -15.51 10.84
C LEU A 237 -11.47 -16.40 11.42
N PHE A 238 -12.04 -17.29 10.62
CA PHE A 238 -13.13 -18.19 11.03
C PHE A 238 -12.67 -19.46 11.76
N TYR A 239 -11.42 -19.91 11.60
CA TYR A 239 -10.87 -21.07 12.32
C TYR A 239 -10.82 -20.88 13.85
N ASN A 240 -10.88 -19.64 14.33
CA ASN A 240 -11.02 -19.35 15.75
C ASN A 240 -12.46 -19.48 16.28
N ASP A 241 -13.45 -19.73 15.41
CA ASP A 241 -14.89 -19.80 15.71
C ASP A 241 -15.55 -21.06 15.09
N GLY A 242 -15.27 -22.24 15.67
CA GLY A 242 -16.13 -23.43 15.55
C GLY A 242 -16.10 -24.27 14.27
N ASP A 243 -16.41 -25.56 14.42
CA ASP A 243 -16.26 -26.67 13.47
C ASP A 243 -17.08 -26.53 12.15
N VAL A 244 -18.13 -25.69 12.15
CA VAL A 244 -19.03 -25.50 11.00
C VAL A 244 -18.41 -24.64 9.90
N ALA A 245 -17.57 -23.65 10.26
CA ALA A 245 -16.87 -22.83 9.27
C ALA A 245 -15.82 -23.64 8.49
N LYS A 246 -15.20 -24.62 9.16
CA LYS A 246 -14.23 -25.56 8.57
C LYS A 246 -14.87 -26.41 7.46
N GLN A 247 -16.10 -26.89 7.66
CA GLN A 247 -16.80 -27.71 6.67
C GLN A 247 -17.23 -26.90 5.42
N LYS A 248 -17.77 -25.69 5.62
CA LYS A 248 -18.14 -24.81 4.49
C LYS A 248 -16.92 -24.36 3.69
N LEU A 249 -15.82 -24.02 4.35
CA LEU A 249 -14.58 -23.64 3.69
C LEU A 249 -13.96 -24.80 2.91
N ARG A 250 -13.96 -26.01 3.47
CA ARG A 250 -13.54 -27.22 2.74
C ARG A 250 -14.32 -27.35 1.45
N LYS A 251 -15.66 -27.23 1.51
CA LYS A 251 -16.52 -27.29 0.33
C LYS A 251 -16.16 -26.22 -0.71
N LEU A 252 -15.96 -24.98 -0.28
CA LEU A 252 -15.56 -23.86 -1.14
C LEU A 252 -14.18 -24.06 -1.80
N LYS A 253 -13.22 -24.62 -1.06
CA LYS A 253 -11.88 -24.91 -1.58
C LYS A 253 -11.92 -26.05 -2.61
N PHE A 254 -12.64 -27.13 -2.32
CA PHE A 254 -12.90 -28.20 -3.28
C PHE A 254 -13.56 -27.68 -4.55
N GLU A 255 -14.55 -26.81 -4.43
CA GLU A 255 -15.25 -26.24 -5.58
C GLU A 255 -14.32 -25.36 -6.43
N ALA A 256 -13.40 -24.62 -5.81
CA ALA A 256 -12.36 -23.87 -6.52
C ALA A 256 -11.35 -24.78 -7.24
N ASP A 257 -10.87 -25.83 -6.57
CA ASP A 257 -9.92 -26.79 -7.14
C ASP A 257 -10.55 -27.57 -8.31
N ILE A 258 -11.84 -27.92 -8.22
CA ILE A 258 -12.60 -28.53 -9.32
C ILE A 258 -12.69 -27.57 -10.51
N VAL A 259 -12.94 -26.28 -10.27
CA VAL A 259 -13.02 -25.27 -11.35
C VAL A 259 -11.66 -25.10 -12.02
N GLU A 260 -10.57 -25.07 -11.25
CA GLU A 260 -9.20 -24.96 -11.78
C GLU A 260 -8.80 -26.21 -12.58
N ALA A 261 -9.12 -27.41 -12.08
CA ALA A 261 -8.89 -28.67 -12.78
C ALA A 261 -9.71 -28.75 -14.08
N LYS A 262 -10.99 -28.34 -14.06
CA LYS A 262 -11.83 -28.26 -15.26
C LYS A 262 -11.28 -27.27 -16.29
N ALA A 263 -10.83 -26.09 -15.85
CA ALA A 263 -10.24 -25.09 -16.72
C ALA A 263 -8.95 -25.60 -17.39
N HIS A 264 -8.10 -26.31 -16.65
CA HIS A 264 -6.86 -26.89 -17.17
C HIS A 264 -7.13 -27.96 -18.25
N ILE A 265 -8.15 -28.79 -18.07
CA ILE A 265 -8.48 -29.90 -18.98
C ILE A 265 -9.16 -29.42 -20.27
N LEU A 266 -9.95 -28.35 -20.20
CA LEU A 266 -10.53 -27.70 -21.38
C LEU A 266 -9.46 -27.07 -22.29
N ASN A 267 -8.28 -26.76 -21.75
CA ASN A 267 -7.18 -26.14 -22.49
C ASN A 267 -6.20 -27.16 -23.11
N ASP A 268 -6.30 -28.44 -22.74
CA ASP A 268 -5.41 -29.52 -23.21
C ASP A 268 -6.00 -30.17 -24.48
N LYS A 269 -5.49 -29.77 -25.64
CA LYS A 269 -6.03 -30.15 -26.97
C LYS A 269 -5.61 -31.54 -27.46
N GLY A 270 -4.88 -32.31 -26.65
CA GLY A 270 -4.27 -33.59 -27.07
C GLY A 270 -5.04 -34.88 -26.73
N ASP A 271 -5.84 -34.90 -25.66
CA ASP A 271 -6.49 -36.13 -25.18
C ASP A 271 -7.97 -36.26 -25.60
N ASP A 272 -8.41 -37.51 -25.79
CA ASP A 272 -9.83 -37.84 -25.97
C ASP A 272 -10.66 -37.56 -24.71
N THR A 273 -11.98 -37.53 -24.87
CA THR A 273 -12.92 -37.19 -23.79
C THR A 273 -12.87 -38.18 -22.63
N GLU A 274 -12.54 -39.44 -22.87
CA GLU A 274 -12.55 -40.50 -21.86
C GLU A 274 -11.32 -40.40 -20.95
N THR A 275 -10.15 -40.16 -21.53
CA THR A 275 -8.88 -39.91 -20.84
C THR A 275 -8.95 -38.66 -19.97
N LYS A 276 -9.64 -37.62 -20.46
CA LYS A 276 -9.89 -36.37 -19.71
C LYS A 276 -10.79 -36.57 -18.50
N VAL A 277 -11.80 -37.43 -18.62
CA VAL A 277 -12.73 -37.76 -17.52
C VAL A 277 -12.03 -38.63 -16.47
N SER A 278 -11.22 -39.61 -16.87
CA SER A 278 -10.44 -40.42 -15.93
C SER A 278 -9.45 -39.59 -15.12
N LYS A 279 -8.70 -38.68 -15.75
CA LYS A 279 -7.79 -37.74 -15.04
C LYS A 279 -8.52 -36.80 -14.07
N LEU A 280 -9.79 -36.49 -14.34
CA LEU A 280 -10.64 -35.72 -13.41
C LEU A 280 -11.03 -36.56 -12.20
N LEU A 281 -11.42 -37.80 -12.42
CA LEU A 281 -11.80 -38.73 -11.35
C LEU A 281 -10.60 -39.02 -10.44
N ASP A 282 -9.42 -39.31 -11.00
CA ASP A 282 -8.21 -39.56 -10.22
C ASP A 282 -7.82 -38.36 -9.33
N LYS A 283 -7.92 -37.13 -9.84
CA LYS A 283 -7.63 -35.92 -9.05
C LYS A 283 -8.70 -35.61 -8.00
N ILE A 284 -9.95 -35.99 -8.27
CA ILE A 284 -11.04 -35.89 -7.29
C ILE A 284 -10.80 -36.90 -6.18
N ASP A 285 -10.40 -38.12 -6.51
CA ASP A 285 -10.10 -39.19 -5.56
C ASP A 285 -8.85 -38.86 -4.73
N ASP A 286 -7.75 -38.37 -5.32
CA ASP A 286 -6.56 -37.89 -4.59
C ASP A 286 -6.90 -36.78 -3.57
N ALA A 287 -7.83 -35.89 -3.94
CA ALA A 287 -8.28 -34.80 -3.07
C ALA A 287 -9.22 -35.27 -1.95
N ILE A 288 -9.89 -36.42 -2.14
CA ILE A 288 -10.74 -37.08 -1.14
C ILE A 288 -9.90 -37.97 -0.21
N GLU A 289 -8.92 -38.71 -0.74
CA GLU A 289 -8.11 -39.72 -0.03
C GLU A 289 -6.88 -39.13 0.70
N GLY A 290 -6.31 -38.01 0.23
CA GLY A 290 -5.14 -37.37 0.84
C GLY A 290 -5.35 -36.74 2.22
N ASN A 291 -6.39 -37.14 2.97
CA ASN A 291 -6.76 -36.54 4.25
C ASN A 291 -7.00 -37.54 5.39
N ASP A 292 -6.70 -38.83 5.18
CA ASP A 292 -6.81 -39.87 6.24
C ASP A 292 -5.47 -40.30 6.86
N ASP A 293 -4.34 -39.67 6.50
CA ASP A 293 -3.05 -40.00 7.11
C ASP A 293 -2.73 -39.15 8.36
N HIS A 294 -3.00 -39.80 9.50
CA HIS A 294 -2.28 -39.74 10.78
C HIS A 294 -2.37 -38.47 11.67
N ASP A 295 -3.41 -38.42 12.51
CA ASP A 295 -3.24 -38.00 13.91
C ASP A 295 -3.27 -39.24 14.82
N ASN A 296 -2.08 -39.71 15.21
CA ASN A 296 -1.84 -40.47 16.44
C ASN A 296 -0.68 -39.82 17.19
#